data_AF-A0A9W6N015-F1
#
_entry.id   AF-A0A9W6N015-F1
#
_cell.length_a   1.000
_cell.length_b   1.000
_cell.length_c   1.000
_cell.angle_alpha   90.00
_cell.angle_beta   90.00
_cell.angle_gamma   90.00
#
_symmetry.space_group_name_H-M   'P 1'
#
loop_
_entity.id
_entity.type
_entity.pdbx_description
1 polymer ?
#
loop_
_entity_poly.entity_id
_entity_poly.type
_entity_poly.pdbx_seq_one_letter_code
_entity_poly.pdbx_strand_id
1 'polypeptide(L)'
;MFRCPGCNMGHMVRVGEGPGPRWGYNGDSERPTFTPSINVTWSEPSDVSEDFDDTSKDKRMVCHSFVTDGRIQFLGDCTHALAGQTVELPGWDL
;
A
#
# COMPACT_ATOMS: atom_id res chain seq x y z
N MET A 1 -1.25 10.97 -3.62
CA MET A 1 -1.42 9.62 -4.21
C MET A 1 -0.06 9.15 -4.70
N PHE A 2 0.29 7.88 -4.57
CA PHE A 2 1.48 7.29 -5.21
C PHE A 2 1.11 5.95 -5.85
N ARG A 3 1.85 5.50 -6.86
CA ARG A 3 1.70 4.17 -7.45
C ARG A 3 2.53 3.17 -6.63
N CYS A 4 1.87 2.17 -6.05
CA CYS A 4 2.54 1.12 -5.30
C CYS A 4 3.14 0.09 -6.28
N PRO A 5 4.46 -0.17 -6.27
CA PRO A 5 5.08 -1.18 -7.13
C PRO A 5 4.75 -2.61 -6.72
N GLY A 6 4.25 -2.84 -5.50
CA GLY A 6 3.79 -4.14 -5.03
C GLY A 6 2.37 -4.48 -5.51
N CYS A 7 1.45 -3.52 -5.45
CA CYS A 7 0.07 -3.69 -5.91
C CYS A 7 -0.11 -3.46 -7.42
N ASN A 8 0.80 -2.71 -8.05
CA ASN A 8 0.58 -2.07 -9.36
C ASN A 8 -0.67 -1.15 -9.42
N MET A 9 -1.08 -0.60 -8.27
CA MET A 9 -2.26 0.26 -8.12
C MET A 9 -1.92 1.57 -7.39
N GLY A 10 -2.82 2.55 -7.49
CA GLY A 10 -2.70 3.84 -6.80
C GLY A 10 -3.11 3.75 -5.33
N HIS A 11 -2.22 4.17 -4.42
CA HIS A 11 -2.52 4.35 -3.01
C HIS A 11 -2.89 5.80 -2.72
N MET A 12 -4.08 6.02 -2.15
CA MET A 12 -4.54 7.32 -1.68
C MET A 12 -4.26 7.49 -0.19
N VAL A 13 -3.34 8.38 0.14
CA VAL A 13 -3.01 8.76 1.52
C VAL A 13 -3.67 10.11 1.82
N ARG A 14 -4.50 10.16 2.86
CA ARG A 14 -5.18 11.40 3.30
C ARG A 14 -4.28 12.14 4.29
N VAL A 15 -4.10 13.43 4.10
CA VAL A 15 -3.22 14.29 4.92
C VAL A 15 -4.01 15.46 5.52
N GLY A 16 -3.48 16.09 6.57
CA GLY A 16 -4.11 17.24 7.23
C GLY A 16 -5.25 16.86 8.19
N GLU A 17 -6.14 17.79 8.46
CA GLU A 17 -7.26 17.59 9.40
C GLU A 17 -8.46 16.86 8.77
N GLY A 18 -9.34 16.33 9.63
CA GLY A 18 -10.61 15.73 9.24
C GLY A 18 -10.78 14.28 9.70
N PRO A 19 -11.95 13.66 9.39
CA PRO A 19 -12.32 12.36 9.96
C PRO A 19 -11.53 11.19 9.38
N GLY A 20 -11.28 10.19 10.22
CA GLY A 20 -10.56 8.97 9.85
C GLY A 20 -9.04 9.14 9.79
N PRO A 21 -8.31 8.13 9.29
CA PRO A 21 -6.85 8.14 9.27
C PRO A 21 -6.25 9.34 8.53
N ARG A 22 -5.25 10.00 9.13
CA ARG A 22 -4.54 11.17 8.59
C ARG A 22 -3.04 11.04 8.81
N TRP A 23 -2.28 11.18 7.73
CA TRP A 23 -0.83 11.11 7.75
C TRP A 23 -0.21 12.50 7.73
N GLY A 24 0.93 12.62 8.40
CA GLY A 24 1.90 13.66 8.12
C GLY A 24 2.46 13.50 6.71
N TYR A 25 2.78 14.62 6.09
CA TYR A 25 3.36 14.70 4.75
C TYR A 25 4.40 15.81 4.71
N ASN A 26 5.54 15.55 4.09
CA ASN A 26 6.65 16.51 3.99
C ASN A 26 6.40 17.62 2.95
N GLY A 27 5.34 17.56 2.15
CA GLY A 27 5.03 18.57 1.13
C GLY A 27 5.67 18.30 -0.24
N ASP A 28 6.54 17.29 -0.36
CA ASP A 28 7.29 16.99 -1.58
C ASP A 28 6.61 15.86 -2.38
N SER A 29 6.12 16.17 -3.57
CA SER A 29 5.43 15.19 -4.42
C SER A 29 6.39 14.31 -5.23
N GLU A 30 7.63 14.75 -5.44
CA GLU A 30 8.67 13.98 -6.14
C GLU A 30 9.34 12.99 -5.19
N ARG A 31 9.58 13.42 -3.95
CA ARG A 31 10.21 12.62 -2.88
C ARG A 31 9.31 12.56 -1.65
N PRO A 32 8.12 11.96 -1.77
CA PRO A 32 7.15 11.98 -0.69
C PRO A 32 7.66 11.22 0.53
N THR A 33 7.32 11.76 1.69
CA THR A 33 7.40 11.07 2.97
C THR A 33 6.04 11.14 3.64
N PHE A 34 5.52 9.98 4.06
CA PHE A 34 4.28 9.89 4.82
C PHE A 34 4.53 9.25 6.17
N THR A 35 3.94 9.81 7.24
CA THR A 35 4.09 9.29 8.61
C THR A 35 2.74 9.22 9.32
N PRO A 36 2.40 8.12 10.01
CA PRO A 36 3.20 6.90 10.25
C PRO A 36 3.21 5.97 9.02
N SER A 37 3.45 4.67 9.20
CA SER A 37 3.32 3.68 8.12
C SER A 37 1.93 3.69 7.49
N ILE A 38 1.85 3.21 6.27
CA ILE A 38 0.63 3.08 5.48
C ILE A 38 0.25 1.61 5.47
N ASN A 39 -0.96 1.29 5.96
CA ASN A 39 -1.51 -0.06 5.97
C ASN A 39 -2.79 -0.11 5.14
N VAL A 40 -2.72 -0.80 4.00
CA VAL A 40 -3.87 -1.03 3.10
C VAL A 40 -4.21 -2.51 3.15
N THR A 41 -5.49 -2.83 3.35
CA THR A 41 -5.94 -4.22 3.47
C THR A 41 -7.22 -4.46 2.68
N TRP A 42 -7.32 -5.62 2.03
CA TRP A 42 -8.50 -6.05 1.29
C TRP A 42 -8.64 -7.58 1.35
N SER A 43 -9.71 -8.11 0.77
CA SER A 43 -9.92 -9.54 0.61
C SER A 43 -9.96 -9.86 -0.88
N GLU A 44 -9.29 -10.94 -1.29
CA GLU A 44 -9.35 -11.47 -2.65
C GLU A 44 -10.09 -12.82 -2.62
N PRO A 45 -10.97 -13.09 -3.61
CA PRO A 45 -11.63 -14.39 -3.72
C PRO A 45 -10.64 -15.55 -3.76
N SER A 46 -11.07 -16.73 -3.30
CA SER A 46 -10.29 -17.95 -3.43
C SER A 46 -9.91 -18.23 -4.89
N ASP A 47 -8.70 -18.74 -5.10
CA ASP A 47 -8.24 -19.25 -6.40
C ASP A 47 -8.71 -20.68 -6.68
N VAL A 48 -9.28 -21.35 -5.67
CA VAL A 48 -9.96 -22.64 -5.82
C VAL A 48 -11.37 -22.39 -6.35
N SER A 49 -11.68 -22.90 -7.53
CA SER A 49 -12.95 -22.61 -8.22
C SER A 49 -14.20 -23.01 -7.44
N GLU A 50 -14.11 -24.08 -6.64
CA GLU A 50 -15.22 -24.56 -5.79
C GLU A 50 -15.49 -23.63 -4.60
N ASP A 51 -14.49 -22.86 -4.19
CA ASP A 51 -14.53 -21.94 -3.05
C ASP A 51 -14.77 -20.48 -3.48
N PHE A 52 -14.87 -20.21 -4.79
CA PHE A 52 -14.90 -18.83 -5.32
C PHE A 52 -16.02 -17.96 -4.74
N ASP A 53 -17.20 -18.55 -4.51
CA ASP A 53 -18.37 -17.87 -3.92
C ASP A 53 -18.41 -17.92 -2.38
N ASP A 54 -17.51 -18.66 -1.73
CA ASP A 54 -17.42 -18.74 -0.27
C ASP A 54 -16.44 -17.70 0.27
N THR A 55 -16.96 -16.52 0.62
CA THR A 55 -16.16 -15.41 1.18
C THR A 55 -15.42 -15.75 2.48
N SER A 56 -15.76 -16.86 3.16
CA SER A 56 -14.97 -17.35 4.30
C SER A 56 -13.60 -17.94 3.89
N LYS A 57 -13.43 -18.21 2.59
CA LYS A 57 -12.19 -18.70 1.96
C LYS A 57 -11.37 -17.59 1.30
N ASP A 58 -11.87 -16.35 1.31
CA ASP A 58 -11.14 -15.22 0.75
C ASP A 58 -9.78 -15.04 1.42
N LYS A 59 -8.78 -14.75 0.59
CA LYS A 59 -7.42 -14.47 1.04
C LYS A 59 -7.35 -13.04 1.55
N ARG A 60 -6.88 -12.88 2.78
CA ARG A 60 -6.62 -11.55 3.35
C ARG A 60 -5.32 -11.01 2.78
N MET A 61 -5.41 -9.85 2.14
CA MET A 61 -4.26 -9.16 1.55
C MET A 61 -3.90 -7.92 2.36
N VAL A 62 -2.60 -7.65 2.46
CA VAL A 62 -2.03 -6.54 3.24
C VAL A 62 -0.88 -5.90 2.47
N CYS A 63 -0.98 -4.61 2.20
CA CYS A 63 0.15 -3.77 1.82
C CYS A 63 0.51 -2.87 3.00
N HIS A 64 1.50 -3.28 3.79
CA HIS A 64 2.02 -2.48 4.89
C HIS A 64 3.39 -1.93 4.52
N SER A 65 3.55 -0.60 4.57
CA SER A 65 4.76 0.05 4.07
C SER A 65 5.08 1.37 4.77
N PHE A 66 6.35 1.76 4.75
CA PHE A 66 6.77 3.15 4.92
C PHE A 66 7.08 3.76 3.56
N VAL A 67 6.74 5.04 3.40
CA VAL A 67 7.17 5.85 2.26
C VAL A 67 8.01 6.99 2.80
N THR A 68 9.27 7.07 2.39
CA THR A 68 10.23 8.05 2.87
C THR A 68 11.19 8.41 1.75
N ASP A 69 11.35 9.72 1.52
CA ASP A 69 12.28 10.27 0.54
C ASP A 69 12.17 9.65 -0.87
N GLY A 70 10.93 9.45 -1.35
CA GLY A 70 10.68 8.87 -2.68
C GLY A 70 10.85 7.36 -2.76
N ARG A 71 11.09 6.68 -1.63
CA ARG A 71 11.26 5.22 -1.57
C ARG A 71 10.15 4.59 -0.78
N ILE A 72 9.80 3.36 -1.14
CA ILE A 72 8.85 2.53 -0.41
C ILE A 72 9.57 1.35 0.24
N GLN A 73 9.40 1.20 1.55
CA GLN A 73 9.83 0.04 2.32
C GLN A 73 8.61 -0.80 2.66
N PHE A 74 8.52 -2.02 2.13
CA PHE A 74 7.47 -2.97 2.50
C PHE A 74 7.83 -3.68 3.81
N LEU A 75 6.89 -3.72 4.75
CA LEU A 75 7.10 -4.34 6.05
C LEU A 75 6.90 -5.86 6.00
N GLY A 76 7.31 -6.55 7.06
CA GLY A 76 7.34 -8.02 7.11
C GLY A 76 5.96 -8.68 7.09
N ASP A 77 4.91 -7.94 7.44
CA ASP A 77 3.50 -8.36 7.38
C ASP A 77 2.82 -7.98 6.05
N CYS A 78 3.57 -7.45 5.08
CA CYS A 78 3.09 -7.24 3.72
C CYS A 78 2.92 -8.58 2.98
N THR A 79 1.82 -8.75 2.26
CA THR A 79 1.54 -9.96 1.46
C THR A 79 2.09 -9.88 0.03
N HIS A 80 2.63 -8.73 -0.38
CA HIS A 80 3.28 -8.62 -1.69
C HIS A 80 4.61 -9.38 -1.74
N ALA A 81 5.02 -9.77 -2.94
CA ALA A 81 6.33 -10.37 -3.19
C ALA A 81 7.52 -9.47 -2.77
N LEU A 82 7.29 -8.16 -2.63
CA LEU A 82 8.27 -7.18 -2.19
C LEU A 82 8.38 -7.06 -0.66
N ALA A 83 7.68 -7.88 0.14
CA ALA A 83 7.75 -7.86 1.59
C ALA A 83 9.19 -7.88 2.11
N GLY A 84 9.50 -6.99 3.06
CA GLY A 84 10.85 -6.81 3.60
C GLY A 84 11.84 -6.07 2.69
N GLN A 85 11.43 -5.63 1.50
CA GLN A 85 12.29 -4.93 0.54
C GLN A 85 12.01 -3.42 0.54
N THR A 86 13.03 -2.65 0.16
CA THR A 86 12.93 -1.23 -0.11
C THR A 86 13.26 -0.95 -1.56
N VAL A 87 12.33 -0.32 -2.29
CA VAL A 87 12.49 0.02 -3.71
C VAL A 87 12.16 1.49 -3.95
N GLU A 88 12.59 2.03 -5.08
CA GLU A 88 12.20 3.38 -5.51
C GLU A 88 10.70 3.42 -5.83
N LEU A 89 10.02 4.52 -5.50
CA LEU A 89 8.69 4.75 -6.02
C LEU A 89 8.76 4.98 -7.53
N PRO A 90 7.94 4.30 -8.33
CA PRO A 90 7.84 4.64 -9.74
C PRO A 90 7.32 6.07 -9.87
N GLY A 91 7.90 6.83 -10.80
CA GLY A 91 7.35 8.12 -11.22
C GLY A 91 5.95 7.96 -11.79
N TRP A 92 5.22 9.07 -11.85
CA TRP A 92 3.99 9.16 -12.63
C TRP A 92 4.34 9.46 -14.09
N ASP A 93 5.02 8.54 -14.77
CA ASP A 93 5.17 8.65 -16.21
C ASP A 93 3.78 8.35 -16.83
N LEU A 94 3.20 9.36 -17.48
CA LEU A 94 2.01 9.24 -18.34
C LEU A 94 2.37 8.57 -19.67
#